data_AF-A0A969V6M1-F1
#
_entry.id   AF-A0A969V6M1-F1
#
_cell.length_a   1.000
_cell.length_b   1.000
_cell.length_c   1.000
_cell.angle_alpha   90.00
_cell.angle_beta   90.00
_cell.angle_gamma   90.00
#
_symmetry.space_group_name_H-M   'P 1'
#
loop_
_entity.id
_entity.type
_entity.pdbx_description
1 polymer ?
#
loop_
_entity_poly.entity_id
_entity_poly.type
_entity_poly.pdbx_seq_one_letter_code
_entity_poly.pdbx_strand_id
1 'polypeptide(L)'
;MPPSLKVRGYDRRHRLLRGRKTRTFLNKTDSQIATQIAQEAKLTPQVINSKVKHEYVLQANQTDWEFLQARARQIQYEVVVEDKKLFFRPVGNNKPQIMTLTFMDDLLEFYPRVSAMGQVDEITVQGWDPLLKKQKIVGRGRKEVSKMGGKKKWSSAESKSL
;
A
#
# COMPACT_ATOMS: atom_id res chain seq x y z
N MET A 1 39.58 -24.05 -9.34
CA MET A 1 38.76 -23.32 -8.34
C MET A 1 38.16 -24.33 -7.38
N PRO A 2 38.18 -24.11 -6.05
CA PRO A 2 37.52 -25.01 -5.12
C PRO A 2 36.00 -24.98 -5.33
N PRO A 3 35.29 -26.10 -5.09
CA PRO A 3 33.83 -26.12 -5.17
C PRO A 3 33.25 -25.18 -4.11
N SER A 4 32.41 -24.24 -4.54
CA SER A 4 31.71 -23.30 -3.64
C SER A 4 30.21 -23.46 -3.80
N LEU A 5 29.49 -23.55 -2.68
CA LEU A 5 28.03 -23.63 -2.63
C LEU A 5 27.47 -22.32 -2.08
N LYS A 6 26.54 -21.71 -2.83
CA LYS A 6 25.87 -20.48 -2.42
C LYS A 6 24.40 -20.78 -2.12
N VAL A 7 24.01 -20.65 -0.86
CA VAL A 7 22.61 -20.75 -0.41
C VAL A 7 22.01 -19.36 -0.27
N ARG A 8 20.78 -19.16 -0.74
CA ARG A 8 19.99 -17.93 -0.53
C ARG A 8 18.67 -18.29 0.15
N GLY A 9 18.41 -17.68 1.30
CA GLY A 9 17.12 -17.77 2.00
C GLY A 9 16.24 -16.57 1.63
N TYR A 10 14.99 -16.83 1.25
CA TYR A 10 13.99 -15.79 1.09
C TYR A 10 12.85 -16.02 2.08
N ASP A 11 12.24 -14.93 2.54
CA ASP A 11 11.00 -14.99 3.31
C ASP A 11 9.85 -15.58 2.47
N ARG A 12 8.82 -16.09 3.13
CA ARG A 12 7.66 -16.74 2.51
C ARG A 12 6.90 -15.83 1.54
N ARG A 13 7.09 -14.50 1.60
CA ARG A 13 6.67 -13.56 0.55
C ARG A 13 7.11 -13.98 -0.86
N HIS A 14 8.24 -14.69 -0.97
CA HIS A 14 8.74 -15.23 -2.25
C HIS A 14 7.71 -16.14 -2.94
N ARG A 15 6.81 -16.80 -2.19
CA ARG A 15 5.74 -17.61 -2.77
C ARG A 15 4.70 -16.78 -3.52
N LEU A 16 4.40 -15.57 -3.05
CA LEU A 16 3.45 -14.65 -3.67
C LEU A 16 4.02 -13.96 -4.92
N LEU A 17 5.35 -13.85 -4.97
CA LEU A 17 6.10 -13.32 -6.10
C LEU A 17 6.28 -14.37 -7.21
N ARG A 18 6.00 -15.64 -6.93
CA ARG A 18 6.25 -16.74 -7.87
C ARG A 18 5.04 -17.00 -8.77
N GLY A 19 5.25 -16.79 -10.06
CA GLY A 19 4.26 -17.09 -11.09
C GLY A 19 3.27 -15.95 -11.27
N ARG A 20 2.96 -15.66 -12.54
CA ARG A 20 1.94 -14.69 -12.92
C ARG A 20 0.65 -15.47 -13.16
N LYS A 21 -0.46 -14.95 -12.65
CA LYS A 21 -1.76 -15.60 -12.75
C LYS A 21 -2.75 -14.68 -13.44
N THR A 22 -3.70 -15.28 -14.14
CA THR A 22 -4.86 -14.60 -14.70
C THR A 22 -6.10 -15.19 -14.08
N ARG A 23 -6.82 -14.41 -13.28
CA ARG A 23 -7.96 -14.90 -12.47
C ARG A 23 -8.98 -13.81 -12.25
N THR A 24 -10.24 -14.24 -12.14
CA THR A 24 -11.37 -13.34 -11.90
C THR A 24 -11.96 -13.59 -10.52
N PHE A 25 -12.24 -12.51 -9.79
CA PHE A 25 -12.93 -12.52 -8.52
C PHE A 25 -14.27 -11.78 -8.69
N LEU A 26 -15.37 -12.50 -8.49
CA LEU A 26 -16.73 -11.98 -8.61
C LEU A 26 -17.33 -11.74 -7.23
N ASN A 27 -18.00 -10.60 -7.04
CA ASN A 27 -18.72 -10.25 -5.80
C ASN A 27 -17.89 -10.40 -4.52
N LYS A 28 -16.60 -10.06 -4.57
CA LYS A 28 -15.67 -10.20 -3.44
C LYS A 28 -15.18 -8.84 -2.94
N THR A 29 -14.95 -8.78 -1.63
CA THR A 29 -14.24 -7.67 -0.99
C THR A 29 -12.73 -7.86 -1.14
N ASP A 30 -11.95 -6.77 -1.07
CA ASP A 30 -10.48 -6.84 -1.12
C ASP A 30 -9.92 -7.71 0.02
N SER A 31 -10.55 -7.69 1.20
CA SER A 31 -10.19 -8.57 2.32
C SER A 31 -10.43 -10.05 2.05
N GLN A 32 -11.53 -10.39 1.37
CA GLN A 32 -11.80 -11.79 0.99
C GLN A 32 -10.79 -12.27 -0.05
N ILE A 33 -10.45 -11.42 -1.03
CA ILE A 33 -9.42 -11.70 -2.03
C ILE A 33 -8.06 -11.93 -1.35
N ALA A 34 -7.67 -11.05 -0.42
CA ALA A 34 -6.43 -11.19 0.35
C ALA A 34 -6.38 -12.47 1.20
N THR A 35 -7.52 -12.82 1.82
CA THR A 35 -7.64 -14.06 2.61
C THR A 35 -7.49 -15.30 1.73
N GLN A 36 -8.14 -15.32 0.57
CA GLN A 36 -8.02 -16.43 -0.38
C GLN A 36 -6.58 -16.59 -0.87
N ILE A 37 -5.93 -15.51 -1.29
CA ILE A 37 -4.54 -15.54 -1.77
C ILE A 37 -3.58 -16.02 -0.66
N ALA A 38 -3.79 -15.56 0.58
CA ALA A 38 -2.98 -16.01 1.72
C ALA A 38 -3.10 -17.52 1.96
N GLN A 39 -4.32 -18.06 1.92
CA GLN A 39 -4.58 -19.49 2.10
C GLN A 39 -3.91 -20.33 1.01
N GLU A 40 -4.02 -19.92 -0.26
CA GLU A 40 -3.36 -20.60 -1.38
C GLU A 40 -1.83 -20.59 -1.25
N ALA A 41 -1.25 -19.51 -0.72
CA ALA A 41 0.19 -19.40 -0.45
C ALA A 41 0.65 -20.16 0.81
N LYS A 42 -0.27 -20.82 1.53
CA LYS A 42 -0.05 -21.47 2.84
C LYS A 42 0.47 -20.49 3.90
N LEU A 43 -0.08 -19.27 3.90
CA LEU A 43 0.13 -18.22 4.88
C LEU A 43 -1.10 -18.08 5.77
N THR A 44 -0.90 -17.66 7.01
CA THR A 44 -1.97 -17.35 7.97
C THR A 44 -2.51 -15.94 7.68
N PRO A 45 -3.76 -15.79 7.23
CA PRO A 45 -4.34 -14.48 6.94
C PRO A 45 -4.59 -13.70 8.23
N GLN A 46 -4.10 -12.47 8.29
CA GLN A 46 -4.39 -11.46 9.31
C GLN A 46 -4.97 -10.22 8.60
N VAL A 47 -6.25 -10.29 8.28
CA VAL A 47 -6.91 -9.36 7.37
C VAL A 47 -7.96 -8.56 8.12
N ILE A 48 -7.95 -7.24 7.93
CA ILE A 48 -9.02 -6.34 8.40
C ILE A 48 -10.04 -6.14 7.28
N ASN A 49 -11.33 -6.15 7.62
CA ASN A 49 -12.42 -6.11 6.65
C ASN A 49 -12.52 -4.75 5.92
N SER A 50 -12.42 -4.80 4.60
CA SER A 50 -12.68 -3.71 3.67
C SER A 50 -14.19 -3.61 3.43
N LYS A 51 -14.73 -2.38 3.44
CA LYS A 51 -16.18 -2.15 3.33
C LYS A 51 -16.74 -2.32 1.91
N VAL A 52 -15.89 -2.16 0.88
CA VAL A 52 -16.33 -2.15 -0.52
C VAL A 52 -16.35 -3.57 -1.08
N LYS A 53 -17.50 -3.98 -1.63
CA LYS A 53 -17.65 -5.18 -2.45
C LYS A 53 -17.46 -4.79 -3.91
N HIS A 54 -16.61 -5.52 -4.61
CA HIS A 54 -16.39 -5.33 -6.04
C HIS A 54 -17.14 -6.42 -6.80
N GLU A 55 -17.98 -6.00 -7.75
CA GLU A 55 -18.74 -6.91 -8.61
C GLU A 55 -17.82 -7.76 -9.47
N TYR A 56 -16.77 -7.14 -10.02
CA TYR A 56 -15.79 -7.78 -10.88
C TYR A 56 -14.38 -7.25 -10.61
N VAL A 57 -13.44 -8.15 -10.30
CA VAL A 57 -12.01 -7.84 -10.20
C VAL A 57 -11.20 -8.87 -10.99
N LEU A 58 -10.37 -8.38 -11.91
CA LEU A 58 -9.48 -9.20 -12.72
C LEU A 58 -8.03 -9.03 -12.25
N GLN A 59 -7.39 -10.14 -11.92
CA GLN A 59 -5.93 -10.24 -11.87
C GLN A 59 -5.48 -10.56 -13.29
N ALA A 60 -4.87 -9.60 -13.98
CA ALA A 60 -4.50 -9.72 -15.40
C ALA A 60 -3.01 -10.00 -15.55
N ASN A 61 -2.63 -11.28 -15.67
CA ASN A 61 -1.23 -11.71 -15.79
C ASN A 61 -0.33 -11.00 -14.77
N GLN A 62 -0.67 -11.02 -13.49
CA GLN A 62 0.08 -10.34 -12.42
C GLN A 62 0.46 -11.35 -11.35
N THR A 63 1.55 -11.09 -10.62
CA THR A 63 1.85 -11.88 -9.42
C THR A 63 0.83 -11.57 -8.32
N ASP A 64 0.61 -12.52 -7.42
CA ASP A 64 -0.31 -12.32 -6.29
C ASP A 64 0.15 -11.15 -5.40
N TRP A 65 1.47 -10.97 -5.27
CA TRP A 65 2.06 -9.84 -4.54
C TRP A 65 1.77 -8.49 -5.18
N GLU A 66 2.03 -8.33 -6.48
CA GLU A 66 1.76 -7.09 -7.21
C GLU A 66 0.28 -6.72 -7.16
N PHE A 67 -0.59 -7.71 -7.34
CA PHE A 67 -2.03 -7.53 -7.30
C PHE A 67 -2.50 -7.06 -5.92
N LEU A 68 -2.08 -7.73 -4.84
CA LEU A 68 -2.42 -7.31 -3.47
C LEU A 68 -1.89 -5.90 -3.16
N GLN A 69 -0.68 -5.57 -3.62
CA GLN A 69 -0.09 -4.25 -3.39
C GLN A 69 -0.84 -3.15 -4.16
N ALA A 70 -1.26 -3.42 -5.41
CA ALA A 70 -2.07 -2.50 -6.20
C ALA A 70 -3.44 -2.24 -5.54
N ARG A 71 -4.11 -3.30 -5.08
CA ARG A 71 -5.40 -3.19 -4.36
C ARG A 71 -5.24 -2.43 -3.05
N ALA A 72 -4.23 -2.75 -2.26
CA ALA A 72 -3.96 -2.08 -0.99
C ALA A 72 -3.70 -0.58 -1.18
N ARG A 73 -2.95 -0.18 -2.21
CA ARG A 73 -2.72 1.24 -2.53
C ARG A 73 -4.01 2.01 -2.81
N GLN A 74 -4.99 1.39 -3.48
CA GLN A 74 -6.26 2.04 -3.81
C GLN A 74 -7.12 2.32 -2.58
N ILE A 75 -7.05 1.46 -1.55
CA ILE A 75 -7.85 1.57 -0.32
C ILE A 75 -7.06 2.15 0.86
N GLN A 76 -5.81 2.58 0.67
CA GLN A 76 -4.87 3.00 1.71
C GLN A 76 -4.60 1.92 2.77
N TYR A 77 -4.43 0.68 2.32
CA TYR A 77 -3.99 -0.45 3.15
C TYR A 77 -2.52 -0.75 2.90
N GLU A 78 -1.90 -1.41 3.87
CA GLU A 78 -0.58 -2.02 3.76
C GLU A 78 -0.68 -3.54 3.70
N VAL A 79 0.23 -4.15 2.93
CA VAL A 79 0.41 -5.60 2.84
C VAL A 79 1.79 -5.93 3.38
N VAL A 80 1.85 -6.69 4.47
CA VAL A 80 3.10 -7.10 5.11
C VAL A 80 3.08 -8.60 5.33
N VAL A 81 4.18 -9.26 5.04
CA VAL A 81 4.39 -10.67 5.39
C VAL A 81 5.42 -10.70 6.50
N GLU A 82 5.07 -11.34 7.60
CA GLU A 82 5.95 -11.55 8.74
C GLU A 82 5.85 -13.02 9.14
N ASP A 83 6.98 -13.73 9.06
CA ASP A 83 7.11 -15.17 9.25
C ASP A 83 6.17 -16.02 8.38
N LYS A 84 4.98 -16.30 8.92
CA LYS A 84 3.93 -17.11 8.30
C LYS A 84 2.62 -16.34 8.16
N LYS A 85 2.55 -15.10 8.64
CA LYS A 85 1.34 -14.28 8.68
C LYS A 85 1.35 -13.26 7.55
N LEU A 86 0.24 -13.16 6.84
CA LEU A 86 0.00 -12.10 5.86
C LEU A 86 -0.92 -11.07 6.49
N PHE A 87 -0.39 -9.88 6.77
CA PHE A 87 -1.13 -8.74 7.26
C PHE A 87 -1.69 -7.92 6.09
N PHE A 88 -3.00 -7.70 6.11
CA PHE A 88 -3.69 -6.80 5.20
C PHE A 88 -4.56 -5.85 6.03
N ARG A 89 -4.03 -4.65 6.31
CA ARG A 89 -4.60 -3.72 7.28
C ARG A 89 -4.49 -2.27 6.80
N PRO A 90 -5.35 -1.34 7.25
CA PRO A 90 -5.18 0.08 6.96
C PRO A 90 -3.82 0.58 7.44
N VAL A 91 -3.24 1.54 6.70
CA VAL A 91 -1.95 2.15 7.06
C VAL A 91 -2.00 2.72 8.48
N GLY A 92 -1.03 2.33 9.30
CA GLY A 92 -0.97 2.66 10.73
C GLY A 92 -0.48 4.07 11.02
N ASN A 93 -0.91 5.09 10.26
CA ASN A 93 -0.47 6.48 10.45
C ASN A 93 -0.85 7.06 11.81
N ASN A 94 -1.81 6.44 12.51
CA ASN A 94 -2.36 6.91 13.78
C ASN A 94 -1.98 6.01 14.97
N LYS A 95 -0.99 5.12 14.82
CA LYS A 95 -0.50 4.32 15.95
C LYS A 95 0.32 5.20 16.90
N PRO A 96 0.19 5.03 18.23
CA PRO A 96 1.01 5.75 19.19
C PRO A 96 2.49 5.49 18.90
N GLN A 97 3.33 6.51 19.10
CA GLN A 97 4.78 6.40 18.90
C GLN A 97 5.30 5.22 19.72
N ILE A 98 5.84 4.22 19.03
CA ILE A 98 6.32 2.98 19.65
C ILE A 98 7.68 3.24 20.32
N MET A 99 8.46 4.19 19.79
CA MET A 99 9.78 4.53 20.31
C MET A 99 10.14 5.97 19.89
N THR A 100 10.68 6.74 20.83
CA THR A 100 11.30 8.04 20.55
C THR A 100 12.80 7.79 20.41
N LEU A 101 13.36 8.10 19.25
CA LEU A 101 14.79 8.04 19.00
C LEU A 101 15.35 9.45 19.06
N THR A 102 16.33 9.68 19.94
CA THR A 102 17.02 10.97 20.02
C THR A 102 18.30 10.91 19.20
N PHE A 103 18.50 11.90 18.32
CA PHE A 103 19.72 12.01 17.52
C PHE A 103 20.92 12.25 18.43
N MET A 104 22.04 11.57 18.18
CA MET A 104 23.27 11.54 19.01
C MET A 104 23.23 10.70 20.29
N ASP A 105 22.05 10.27 20.77
CA ASP A 105 21.95 9.30 21.87
C ASP A 105 21.68 7.89 21.32
N ASP A 106 20.56 7.71 20.61
CA ASP A 106 20.11 6.40 20.12
C ASP A 106 20.31 6.20 18.61
N LEU A 107 20.46 7.31 17.88
CA LEU A 107 20.54 7.33 16.42
C LEU A 107 21.89 7.89 15.96
N LEU A 108 22.76 6.99 15.50
CA LEU A 108 24.12 7.31 15.04
C LEU A 108 24.10 8.20 13.79
N GLU A 109 23.31 7.84 12.78
CA GLU A 109 23.23 8.56 11.50
C GLU A 109 21.81 8.48 10.92
N PHE A 110 21.35 9.57 10.30
CA PHE A 110 20.03 9.66 9.67
C PHE A 110 20.11 10.41 8.33
N TYR A 111 19.73 9.75 7.24
CA TYR A 111 19.76 10.32 5.88
C TYR A 111 18.34 10.45 5.31
N PRO A 112 17.56 11.49 5.68
CA PRO A 112 16.23 11.70 5.13
C PRO A 112 16.31 12.15 3.68
N ARG A 113 15.66 11.41 2.79
CA ARG A 113 15.42 11.86 1.41
C ARG A 113 14.01 12.38 1.27
N VAL A 114 13.87 13.67 1.01
CA VAL A 114 12.58 14.29 0.65
C VAL A 114 12.58 14.63 -0.83
N SER A 115 11.53 14.25 -1.54
CA SER A 115 11.27 14.71 -2.90
C SER A 115 9.89 15.34 -2.98
N ALA A 116 9.85 16.60 -3.43
CA ALA A 116 8.62 17.34 -3.65
C ALA A 116 8.03 17.13 -5.06
N MET A 117 8.73 16.43 -5.96
CA MET A 117 8.35 16.32 -7.39
C MET A 117 7.01 15.60 -7.61
N GLY A 118 6.58 14.72 -6.69
CA GLY A 118 5.29 14.03 -6.78
C GLY A 118 4.14 14.73 -6.07
N GLN A 119 4.37 15.90 -5.48
CA GLN A 119 3.40 16.60 -4.65
C GLN A 119 2.58 17.57 -5.52
N VAL A 120 1.39 17.13 -5.93
CA VAL A 120 0.45 17.95 -6.72
C VAL A 120 -0.54 18.67 -5.79
N ASP A 121 -0.83 19.94 -6.05
CA ASP A 121 -1.70 20.76 -5.20
C ASP A 121 -3.20 20.48 -5.40
N GLU A 122 -3.59 20.03 -6.60
CA GLU A 122 -4.97 19.69 -6.95
C GLU A 122 -5.00 18.47 -7.87
N ILE A 123 -5.85 17.49 -7.55
CA ILE A 123 -6.11 16.32 -8.40
C ILE A 123 -7.56 16.41 -8.88
N THR A 124 -7.73 16.54 -10.19
CA THR A 124 -9.05 16.46 -10.83
C THR A 124 -9.19 15.09 -11.48
N VAL A 125 -10.07 14.23 -10.94
CA VAL A 125 -10.40 12.92 -11.52
C VAL A 125 -11.69 13.08 -12.32
N GLN A 126 -11.65 12.76 -13.62
CA GLN A 126 -12.83 12.76 -14.48
C GLN A 126 -13.24 11.30 -14.77
N GLY A 127 -14.42 10.90 -14.31
CA GLY A 127 -15.04 9.61 -14.63
C GLY A 127 -16.18 9.77 -15.61
N TRP A 128 -16.44 8.73 -16.40
CA TRP A 128 -17.60 8.64 -17.29
C TRP A 128 -18.47 7.47 -16.86
N ASP A 129 -19.75 7.72 -16.59
CA ASP A 129 -20.73 6.68 -16.29
C ASP A 129 -21.35 6.14 -17.60
N PRO A 130 -21.19 4.84 -17.92
CA PRO A 130 -21.72 4.25 -19.15
C PRO A 130 -23.24 3.95 -19.11
N LEU A 131 -23.88 3.92 -17.93
CA LEU A 131 -25.32 3.61 -17.81
C LEU A 131 -26.20 4.86 -17.94
N LEU A 132 -25.71 6.00 -17.46
CA LEU A 132 -26.37 7.30 -17.59
C LEU A 132 -25.62 8.14 -18.63
N LYS A 133 -25.96 7.97 -19.91
CA LYS A 133 -25.41 8.74 -21.03
C LYS A 133 -25.23 10.23 -20.68
N LYS A 134 -23.96 10.68 -20.65
CA LYS A 134 -23.46 12.07 -20.78
C LYS A 134 -23.37 12.96 -19.53
N GLN A 135 -22.79 12.52 -18.42
CA GLN A 135 -22.23 13.48 -17.45
C GLN A 135 -20.82 13.08 -17.00
N LYS A 136 -19.86 14.00 -17.18
CA LYS A 136 -18.51 13.87 -16.61
C LYS A 136 -18.64 14.02 -15.10
N ILE A 137 -18.35 12.96 -14.36
CA ILE A 137 -18.23 13.06 -12.90
C ILE A 137 -16.84 13.62 -12.62
N VAL A 138 -16.79 14.88 -12.19
CA VAL A 138 -15.54 15.57 -11.84
C VAL A 138 -15.36 15.50 -10.33
N GLY A 139 -14.49 14.62 -9.86
CA GLY A 139 -14.01 14.61 -8.48
C GLY A 139 -12.83 15.55 -8.33
N ARG A 140 -12.96 16.61 -7.52
CA ARG A 140 -11.83 17.45 -7.11
C ARG A 140 -11.34 17.00 -5.74
N GLY A 141 -10.11 16.50 -5.69
CA GLY A 141 -9.40 16.24 -4.44
C GLY A 141 -8.43 17.37 -4.17
N ARG A 142 -8.66 18.11 -3.08
CA ARG A 142 -7.68 19.06 -2.54
C ARG A 142 -6.82 18.34 -1.50
N LYS A 143 -5.53 18.62 -1.51
CA LYS A 143 -4.52 17.97 -0.66
C LYS A 143 -4.89 18.03 0.84
N GLU A 144 -5.26 16.89 1.43
CA GLU A 144 -5.18 16.70 2.87
C GLU A 144 -3.73 16.34 3.23
N VAL A 145 -2.98 17.34 3.70
CA VAL A 145 -1.68 17.10 4.33
C VAL A 145 -1.95 16.44 5.68
N SER A 146 -1.99 15.11 5.70
CA SER A 146 -2.03 14.34 6.95
C SER A 146 -0.80 14.70 7.79
N LYS A 147 -1.05 15.07 9.05
CA LYS A 147 -0.01 15.19 10.07
C LYS A 147 0.47 13.75 10.32
N MET A 148 1.52 13.32 9.66
CA MET A 148 2.21 12.05 9.96
C MET A 148 2.81 12.12 11.38
N GLY A 149 1.97 12.05 12.41
CA GLY A 149 2.34 12.13 13.83
C GLY A 149 2.91 13.47 14.33
N GLY A 150 3.28 14.41 13.45
CA GLY A 150 3.89 15.69 13.82
C GLY A 150 2.90 16.83 14.09
N LYS A 151 3.23 17.74 15.01
CA LYS A 151 2.38 18.90 15.36
C LYS A 151 2.22 19.93 14.22
N LYS A 152 3.18 20.03 13.28
CA LYS A 152 3.17 21.00 12.16
C LYS A 152 2.89 20.35 10.80
N LYS A 153 2.11 21.05 9.96
CA LYS A 153 1.88 20.69 8.56
C LYS A 153 3.15 20.99 7.76
N TRP A 154 3.61 20.02 6.97
CA TRP A 154 4.84 20.11 6.15
C TRP A 154 4.83 21.29 5.15
N SER A 155 3.67 21.88 4.85
CA SER A 155 3.50 22.99 3.91
C SER A 155 3.54 24.40 4.54
N SER A 156 3.95 24.56 5.79
CA SER A 156 4.08 25.87 6.44
C SER A 156 5.55 26.28 6.62
N ALA A 157 6.37 26.09 5.59
CA ALA A 157 7.63 26.84 5.49
C ALA A 157 7.26 28.22 4.90
N GLU A 158 7.21 29.20 5.80
CA GLU A 158 6.87 30.59 5.51
C GLU A 158 7.69 31.14 4.34
N SER A 159 6.99 31.61 3.31
CA SER A 159 7.52 32.60 2.39
C SER A 159 7.77 33.90 3.14
N LYS A 160 8.95 34.06 3.74
CA LYS A 160 9.47 35.39 4.07
C LYS A 160 9.97 36.01 2.78
N SER A 161 9.16 36.92 2.25
CA SER A 161 9.53 37.92 1.25
C SER A 161 10.69 38.76 1.75
N LEU A 162 11.71 38.88 0.90
CA LEU A 162 12.49 40.11 0.71
C LEU A 162 11.99 40.74 -0.58
#